data_AF-A0A6J6BHE0-F1
#
_entry.id   AF-A0A6J6BHE0-F1
#
_cell.length_a   1.000
_cell.length_b   1.000
_cell.length_c   1.000
_cell.angle_alpha   90.00
_cell.angle_beta   90.00
_cell.angle_gamma   90.00
#
_symmetry.space_group_name_H-M   'P 1'
#
loop_
_entity.id
_entity.type
_entity.pdbx_description
1 polymer ?
#
loop_
_entity_poly.entity_id
_entity_poly.type
_entity_poly.pdbx_seq_one_letter_code
_entity_poly.pdbx_strand_id
1 'polypeptide(L)' 'MEVWDSPNSAGVIIDALRCAKIGLDRKIGGALLSPSSYFMKTPPTQYTDEAAHQKTEDFIAGKLDR' A
#
# COMPACT_ATOMS: atom_id res chain seq x y z
N MET A 1 -7.86 -18.10 16.43
CA MET A 1 -6.52 -17.51 16.24
C MET A 1 -6.44 -16.33 17.19
N GLU A 2 -5.48 -16.34 18.12
CA GLU A 2 -5.27 -15.24 19.08
C GLU A 2 -4.05 -14.43 18.63
N VAL A 3 -4.24 -13.13 18.42
CA VAL A 3 -3.20 -12.19 17.96
C VAL A 3 -3.29 -10.87 18.71
N TRP A 4 -2.15 -10.18 18.84
CA TRP A 4 -2.11 -8.83 19.39
C TRP A 4 -2.34 -7.81 18.28
N ASP A 5 -3.44 -7.06 18.37
CA ASP A 5 -3.93 -6.22 17.26
C ASP A 5 -2.94 -5.10 16.86
N SER A 6 -2.34 -4.41 17.82
CA SER A 6 -1.40 -3.33 17.50
C SER A 6 -0.12 -3.84 16.80
N PRO A 7 0.57 -4.88 17.31
CA PRO A 7 1.66 -5.51 16.56
C PRO A 7 1.23 -6.11 15.21
N ASN A 8 0.00 -6.63 15.11
CA ASN A 8 -0.52 -7.27 13.89
C ASN A 8 -0.74 -6.26 12.73
N SER A 9 -0.81 -4.96 13.04
CA SER A 9 -0.92 -3.90 12.04
C SER A 9 0.37 -3.07 11.87
N ALA A 10 1.30 -3.11 12.84
CA ALA A 10 2.50 -2.29 12.82
C ALA A 10 3.35 -2.50 11.54
N GLY A 11 3.56 -3.75 11.12
CA GLY A 11 4.31 -4.05 9.88
C GLY A 11 3.67 -3.43 8.64
N VAL A 12 2.34 -3.61 8.51
CA VAL A 12 1.55 -3.06 7.40
C VAL A 12 1.66 -1.54 7.33
N ILE A 13 1.60 -0.86 8.47
CA ILE A 13 1.71 0.61 8.53
C ILE A 13 3.11 1.10 8.18
N ILE A 14 4.17 0.38 8.56
CA ILE A 14 5.55 0.74 8.19
C ILE A 14 5.74 0.64 6.67
N ASP A 15 5.20 -0.39 6.00
CA ASP A 15 5.23 -0.51 4.54
C ASP A 15 4.40 0.59 3.84
N ALA A 16 3.18 0.85 4.35
CA ALA A 16 2.33 1.91 3.81
C ALA A 16 2.99 3.30 3.88
N LEU A 17 3.66 3.61 5.00
CA LEU A 17 4.38 4.89 5.17
C LEU A 17 5.57 5.02 4.21
N ARG A 18 6.30 3.92 3.96
CA ARG A 18 7.39 3.89 2.96
C ARG A 18 6.84 4.15 1.56
N CYS A 19 5.71 3.55 1.20
CA CYS A 19 5.05 3.82 -0.07
C CYS A 19 4.58 5.29 -0.18
N ALA A 20 4.04 5.87 0.90
CA ALA A 20 3.69 7.29 0.94
C ALA A 20 4.92 8.19 0.70
N LYS A 21 6.08 7.85 1.27
CA LYS A 21 7.33 8.57 1.03
C LYS A 21 7.78 8.49 -0.43
N ILE A 22 7.69 7.31 -1.06
CA ILE A 22 7.96 7.14 -2.49
C ILE A 22 7.02 8.02 -3.33
N GLY A 23 5.71 8.02 -3.01
CA GLY A 23 4.72 8.86 -3.68
C GLY A 23 5.06 10.35 -3.57
N LEU A 24 5.45 10.80 -2.37
CA LEU A 24 5.89 12.16 -2.12
C LEU A 24 7.14 12.54 -2.94
N ASP A 25 8.15 11.66 -2.99
CA ASP A 25 9.39 11.90 -3.73
C ASP A 25 9.16 12.00 -5.24
N ARG A 26 8.18 11.24 -5.74
CA ARG A 26 7.73 11.29 -7.14
C ARG A 26 6.70 12.39 -7.41
N LYS A 27 6.38 13.24 -6.42
CA LYS A 27 5.39 14.33 -6.51
C LYS A 27 3.98 13.88 -6.92
N ILE A 28 3.60 12.67 -6.53
CA ILE A 28 2.28 12.12 -6.79
C ILE A 28 1.30 12.65 -5.74
N GLY A 29 0.34 13.47 -6.18
CA GLY A 29 -0.79 13.88 -5.34
C GLY A 29 -1.90 12.83 -5.29
N GLY A 30 -2.81 12.94 -4.33
CA GLY A 30 -3.97 12.04 -4.20
C GLY A 30 -3.62 10.67 -3.61
N ALA A 31 -4.59 9.76 -3.63
CA ALA A 31 -4.41 8.42 -3.09
C ALA A 31 -3.51 7.56 -3.99
N LEU A 32 -2.57 6.84 -3.38
CA LEU A 32 -1.77 5.80 -4.04
C LEU A 32 -2.64 4.53 -4.13
N LEU A 33 -3.33 4.35 -5.26
CA LEU A 33 -4.36 3.32 -5.42
C LEU A 33 -3.80 1.91 -5.21
N SER A 34 -2.62 1.63 -5.77
CA SER A 34 -1.93 0.36 -5.69
C SER A 34 -1.54 0.02 -4.23
N PRO A 35 -0.71 0.82 -3.52
CA PRO A 35 -0.46 0.61 -2.08
C PRO A 35 -1.71 0.59 -1.20
N SER A 36 -2.68 1.49 -1.44
CA SER A 36 -3.90 1.55 -0.61
C SER A 36 -4.69 0.26 -0.71
N SER A 37 -4.79 -0.31 -1.91
CA SER A 37 -5.52 -1.56 -2.15
C SER A 37 -4.91 -2.78 -1.46
N TYR A 38 -3.63 -2.73 -1.10
CA TYR A 38 -2.94 -3.84 -0.43
C TYR A 38 -2.88 -3.67 1.10
N PHE A 39 -2.77 -2.44 1.59
CA PHE A 39 -2.58 -2.18 3.02
C PHE A 39 -3.85 -1.80 3.78
N MET A 40 -4.93 -1.41 3.09
CA MET A 40 -6.14 -0.87 3.72
C MET A 40 -7.35 -1.78 3.49
N LYS A 41 -8.18 -1.96 4.53
CA LYS A 41 -9.44 -2.73 4.44
C LYS A 41 -10.48 -2.07 3.53
N THR A 42 -10.41 -0.75 3.36
CA THR A 42 -11.36 0.02 2.56
C THR A 42 -10.60 0.98 1.64
N PRO A 43 -9.97 0.45 0.59
CA PRO A 43 -9.23 1.26 -0.36
C PRO A 43 -10.18 2.02 -1.30
N PRO A 44 -9.73 3.13 -1.92
CA PRO A 44 -10.51 3.85 -2.94
C PRO A 44 -10.84 2.99 -4.18
N THR A 45 -10.02 1.98 -4.47
CA THR A 45 -10.25 1.01 -5.54
C THR A 45 -9.90 -0.38 -5.01
N GLN A 46 -10.85 -1.29 -5.13
CA GLN A 46 -10.70 -2.68 -4.69
C GLN A 46 -10.04 -3.50 -5.78
N TYR A 47 -9.04 -4.31 -5.41
CA TYR A 47 -8.46 -5.36 -6.23
C TYR A 47 -8.50 -6.67 -5.45
N THR A 48 -8.24 -7.80 -6.12
CA THR A 48 -7.93 -9.03 -5.39
C THR A 48 -6.58 -8.89 -4.68
N ASP A 49 -6.36 -9.63 -3.61
CA ASP A 49 -5.12 -9.53 -2.82
C ASP A 49 -3.86 -9.76 -3.67
N GLU A 50 -3.90 -10.71 -4.60
CA GLU A 50 -2.77 -10.98 -5.51
C GLU A 50 -2.50 -9.80 -6.46
N ALA A 51 -3.56 -9.19 -6.99
CA ALA A 51 -3.44 -8.05 -7.88
C ALA A 51 -2.97 -6.80 -7.13
N ALA A 52 -3.47 -6.58 -5.91
CA ALA A 52 -3.04 -5.50 -5.02
C ALA A 52 -1.56 -5.63 -4.65
N HIS A 53 -1.11 -6.85 -4.32
CA HIS A 53 0.29 -7.14 -4.04
C HIS A 53 1.18 -6.82 -5.25
N GLN A 54 0.88 -7.39 -6.43
CA GLN A 54 1.69 -7.18 -7.63
C GLN A 54 1.75 -5.70 -8.05
N LYS A 55 0.63 -5.00 -7.96
CA LYS A 55 0.57 -3.56 -8.25
C LYS A 55 1.39 -2.73 -7.26
N THR A 56 1.40 -3.12 -5.98
CA THR A 56 2.23 -2.46 -4.96
C THR A 56 3.71 -2.68 -5.25
N GLU A 57 4.12 -3.88 -5.62
CA GLU A 57 5.50 -4.17 -6.05
C GLU A 57 5.90 -3.36 -7.29
N ASP A 58 5.01 -3.26 -8.29
CA ASP A 58 5.26 -2.47 -9.48
C ASP A 58 5.32 -0.96 -9.19
N PHE A 59 4.53 -0.47 -8.23
CA PHE A 59 4.64 0.90 -7.72
C PHE A 59 6.00 1.11 -7.04
N ILE A 60 6.43 0.22 -6.15
CA ILE A 60 7.74 0.30 -5.47
C ILE A 60 8.87 0.31 -6.51
N ALA A 61 8.80 -0.57 -7.51
CA ALA A 61 9.77 -0.67 -8.61
C ALA A 61 9.75 0.52 -9.59
N GLY A 62 8.77 1.43 -9.49
CA GLY A 62 8.65 2.60 -10.36
C GLY A 62 8.09 2.31 -11.75
N LYS A 63 7.43 1.18 -11.93
CA LYS A 63 6.70 0.85 -13.17
C LYS A 63 5.28 1.42 -13.20
N LEU A 64 4.75 1.79 -12.02
CA LEU A 64 3.46 2.44 -11.84
C LEU A 64 3.60 3.73 -11.05
N ASP A 65 2.82 4.73 -11.46
CA ASP A 65 2.73 6.02 -10.79
C ASP A 65 1.70 6.04 -9.66
N ARG A 66 0.68 5.15 -9.65
CA ARG A 66 -0.36 5.11 -8.62
C ARG A 66 -0.86 3.72 -8.29
#